data_AF-V9H790-F1
#
_entry.id   AF-V9H790-F1
#
_cell.length_a   1.000
_cell.length_b   1.000
_cell.length_c   1.000
_cell.angle_alpha   90.00
_cell.angle_beta   90.00
_cell.angle_gamma   90.00
#
_symmetry.space_group_name_H-M   'P 1'
#
loop_
_entity.id
_entity.type
_entity.pdbx_description
1 polymer ?
#
loop_
_entity_poly.entity_id
_entity_poly.type
_entity_poly.pdbx_seq_one_letter_code
_entity_poly.pdbx_strand_id
1 'polypeptide(L)'
;MSDTFWKDTTDFLLTGMGTDLFDKSANLITNIAPLFSMGFGIYFMIIILNAYGRGFDGNAIDLAKKTVAWLIIIACAFNAAQYQKIANMAYEFPEWLASTFNGRFEASAIDTAWDSIMQLIEKLLAKAATLTGLTQLPDKIMVFMAAGIIILLGGIFFGIILAYYLVAKISLAMVLLIGPLFLGMMLFSSTRQYAMNWISQIFNYSVTISFFTILMSLQMNIFDNHIKSLVLDDYMWRSPLQIFGILPV
;
A
#
# COMPACT_ATOMS: atom_id res chain seq x y z
N MET A 1 12.83 -22.95 3.72
CA MET A 1 11.69 -22.00 3.84
C MET A 1 11.52 -21.40 2.45
N SER A 2 10.31 -21.18 1.95
CA SER A 2 10.14 -20.70 0.57
C SER A 2 10.86 -19.37 0.39
N ASP A 3 11.73 -19.27 -0.62
CA ASP A 3 12.54 -18.09 -0.99
C ASP A 3 11.68 -16.86 -1.39
N THR A 4 10.36 -16.92 -1.19
CA THR A 4 9.35 -15.94 -1.63
C THR A 4 8.26 -15.70 -0.59
N PHE A 5 8.43 -16.11 0.68
CA PHE A 5 7.38 -16.02 1.70
C PHE A 5 6.78 -14.61 1.84
N TRP A 6 7.61 -13.57 1.86
CA TRP A 6 7.16 -12.20 2.07
C TRP A 6 6.42 -11.66 0.86
N LYS A 7 6.93 -11.95 -0.35
CA LYS A 7 6.24 -11.67 -1.60
C LYS A 7 4.90 -12.38 -1.68
N ASP A 8 4.85 -13.69 -1.46
CA ASP A 8 3.63 -14.48 -1.56
C ASP A 8 2.56 -14.00 -0.55
N THR A 9 2.98 -13.61 0.66
CA THR A 9 2.08 -13.02 1.66
C THR A 9 1.54 -11.66 1.21
N THR A 10 2.41 -10.83 0.63
CA THR A 10 2.03 -9.51 0.10
C THR A 10 1.03 -9.66 -1.05
N ASP A 11 1.34 -10.54 -2.00
CA ASP A 11 0.50 -10.80 -3.17
C ASP A 11 -0.84 -11.41 -2.75
N PHE A 12 -0.85 -12.38 -1.82
CA PHE A 12 -2.09 -12.95 -1.28
C PHE A 12 -3.01 -11.88 -0.69
N LEU A 13 -2.47 -10.99 0.15
CA LEU A 13 -3.26 -9.95 0.80
C LEU A 13 -3.69 -8.84 -0.16
N LEU A 14 -2.82 -8.42 -1.08
CA LEU A 14 -3.12 -7.36 -2.03
C LEU A 14 -4.01 -7.83 -3.18
N THR A 15 -3.87 -9.07 -3.67
CA THR A 15 -4.73 -9.63 -4.71
C THR A 15 -6.07 -10.09 -4.16
N GLY A 16 -6.08 -10.78 -3.01
CA GLY A 16 -7.32 -11.21 -2.35
C GLY A 16 -8.21 -10.06 -1.87
N MET A 17 -7.64 -8.85 -1.75
CA MET A 17 -8.39 -7.64 -1.44
C MET A 17 -8.54 -6.72 -2.66
N GLY A 18 -7.53 -6.47 -3.49
CA GLY A 18 -7.56 -5.44 -4.54
C GLY A 18 -8.52 -5.73 -5.70
N THR A 19 -8.28 -6.79 -6.47
CA THR A 19 -9.04 -7.09 -7.69
C THR A 19 -10.50 -7.44 -7.38
N ASP A 20 -10.74 -8.16 -6.28
CA ASP A 20 -12.09 -8.55 -5.86
C ASP A 20 -12.89 -7.39 -5.23
N LEU A 21 -12.23 -6.36 -4.68
CA LEU A 21 -12.92 -5.20 -4.09
C LEU A 21 -13.51 -4.30 -5.18
N PHE A 22 -12.83 -4.09 -6.31
CA PHE A 22 -13.39 -3.21 -7.34
C PHE A 22 -14.57 -3.84 -8.07
N ASP A 23 -14.63 -5.17 -8.16
CA ASP A 23 -15.85 -5.86 -8.60
C ASP A 23 -17.02 -5.64 -7.62
N LYS A 24 -16.75 -5.54 -6.31
CA LYS A 24 -17.76 -5.17 -5.31
C LYS A 24 -18.21 -3.71 -5.43
N SER A 25 -17.41 -2.81 -6.00
CA SER A 25 -17.84 -1.44 -6.27
C SER A 25 -18.98 -1.38 -7.31
N ALA A 26 -19.04 -2.35 -8.24
CA ALA A 26 -20.16 -2.48 -9.19
C ALA A 26 -21.49 -2.82 -8.47
N ASN A 27 -21.43 -3.67 -7.44
CA ASN A 27 -22.58 -3.95 -6.58
C ASN A 27 -23.02 -2.70 -5.82
N LEU A 28 -22.08 -1.91 -5.30
CA LEU A 28 -22.40 -0.64 -4.66
C LEU A 28 -23.11 0.30 -5.63
N ILE A 29 -22.57 0.49 -6.84
CA ILE A 29 -23.18 1.31 -7.90
C ILE A 29 -24.62 0.89 -8.16
N THR A 30 -24.86 -0.40 -8.34
CA THR A 30 -26.19 -0.95 -8.61
C THR A 30 -27.20 -0.59 -7.52
N ASN A 31 -26.77 -0.61 -6.25
CA ASN A 31 -27.63 -0.31 -5.11
C ASN A 31 -27.86 1.19 -4.88
N ILE A 32 -26.87 2.04 -5.16
CA ILE A 32 -26.98 3.50 -4.91
C ILE A 32 -27.55 4.27 -6.11
N ALA A 33 -27.36 3.79 -7.33
CA ALA A 33 -27.76 4.49 -8.55
C ALA A 33 -29.25 4.88 -8.59
N PRO A 34 -30.21 4.03 -8.15
CA PRO A 34 -31.62 4.43 -8.08
C PRO A 34 -31.86 5.63 -7.15
N LEU A 35 -31.22 5.64 -5.98
CA LEU A 35 -31.35 6.72 -5.01
C LEU A 35 -30.80 8.04 -5.56
N PHE A 36 -29.62 7.99 -6.18
CA PHE A 36 -29.02 9.17 -6.82
C PHE A 36 -29.86 9.64 -8.00
N SER A 37 -30.46 8.74 -8.78
CA SER A 37 -31.34 9.10 -9.91
C SER A 37 -32.60 9.82 -9.45
N MET A 38 -33.24 9.34 -8.38
CA MET A 38 -34.42 9.98 -7.77
C MET A 38 -34.07 11.36 -7.22
N GLY A 39 -33.00 11.45 -6.41
CA GLY A 39 -32.54 12.71 -5.84
C GLY A 39 -32.12 13.72 -6.91
N PHE A 40 -31.44 13.24 -7.95
CA PHE A 40 -31.01 14.06 -9.08
C PHE A 40 -32.20 14.57 -9.89
N GLY A 41 -33.25 13.76 -10.10
CA GLY A 41 -34.49 14.21 -10.76
C GLY A 41 -35.15 15.39 -10.02
N ILE A 42 -35.26 15.29 -8.69
CA ILE A 42 -35.79 16.39 -7.85
C ILE A 42 -34.89 17.63 -7.95
N TYR A 43 -33.57 17.45 -7.81
CA TYR A 43 -32.60 18.55 -7.90
C TYR A 43 -32.64 19.26 -9.26
N PHE A 44 -32.72 18.49 -10.33
CA PHE A 44 -32.83 18.99 -11.69
C PHE A 44 -34.12 19.80 -11.89
N MET A 45 -35.26 19.32 -11.36
CA MET A 45 -36.52 20.06 -11.38
C MET A 45 -36.42 21.42 -10.67
N ILE A 46 -35.78 21.47 -9.49
CA ILE A 46 -35.55 22.72 -8.75
C ILE A 46 -34.71 23.70 -9.59
N ILE A 47 -33.68 23.22 -10.30
CA ILE A 47 -32.84 24.07 -11.15
C ILE A 47 -33.63 24.63 -12.33
N ILE A 48 -34.45 23.82 -13.00
CA ILE A 48 -35.29 24.29 -14.11
C ILE A 48 -36.30 25.34 -13.64
N LEU A 49 -36.96 25.11 -12.50
CA LEU A 49 -37.90 26.07 -11.92
C LEU A 49 -37.20 27.41 -11.60
N ASN A 50 -35.97 27.36 -11.08
CA ASN A 50 -35.17 28.54 -10.81
C ASN A 50 -34.76 29.27 -12.12
N ALA A 51 -34.42 28.51 -13.17
CA ALA A 51 -34.08 29.05 -14.47
C ALA A 51 -35.28 29.72 -15.18
N TYR A 52 -36.49 29.19 -15.01
CA TYR A 52 -37.71 29.75 -15.60
C TYR A 52 -38.00 31.18 -15.09
N GLY A 53 -37.67 31.47 -13.82
CA GLY A 53 -37.88 32.78 -13.21
C GLY A 53 -36.90 33.88 -13.61
N ARG A 54 -35.89 33.61 -14.47
CA ARG A 54 -34.71 34.48 -14.66
C ARG A 54 -34.40 34.88 -16.13
N GLY A 55 -35.25 34.53 -17.11
CA GLY A 55 -35.06 34.85 -18.54
C GLY A 55 -34.28 33.78 -19.34
N PHE A 56 -34.49 33.69 -20.66
CA PHE A 56 -34.10 32.50 -21.45
C PHE A 56 -32.61 32.43 -21.84
N ASP A 57 -32.01 33.53 -22.31
CA ASP A 57 -30.69 33.48 -22.99
C ASP A 57 -29.50 33.17 -22.07
N GLY A 58 -29.45 33.74 -20.86
CA GLY A 58 -28.37 33.44 -19.91
C GLY A 58 -28.49 32.06 -19.27
N ASN A 59 -29.73 31.62 -19.03
CA ASN A 59 -29.99 30.39 -18.28
C ASN A 59 -29.80 29.11 -19.11
N ALA A 60 -30.04 29.16 -20.43
CA ALA A 60 -29.85 28.00 -21.29
C ALA A 60 -28.37 27.57 -21.36
N ILE A 61 -27.44 28.53 -21.48
CA ILE A 61 -26.01 28.26 -21.54
C ILE A 61 -25.49 27.71 -20.20
N ASP A 62 -25.93 28.28 -19.07
CA ASP A 62 -25.53 27.79 -17.75
C ASP A 62 -26.10 26.41 -17.42
N LEU A 63 -27.33 26.11 -17.85
CA LEU A 63 -27.91 24.77 -17.79
C LEU A 63 -27.13 23.79 -18.66
N ALA A 64 -26.74 24.17 -19.87
CA ALA A 64 -25.95 23.32 -20.76
C ALA A 64 -24.60 22.95 -20.13
N LYS A 65 -23.87 23.93 -19.57
CA LYS A 65 -22.59 23.70 -18.87
C LYS A 65 -22.76 22.74 -17.69
N LYS A 66 -23.79 22.95 -16.86
CA LYS A 66 -24.10 22.07 -15.72
C LYS A 66 -24.46 20.65 -16.18
N THR A 67 -25.22 20.53 -17.25
CA THR A 67 -25.63 19.25 -17.83
C THR A 67 -24.42 18.45 -18.32
N VAL A 68 -23.50 19.08 -19.05
CA VAL A 68 -22.25 18.42 -19.48
C VAL A 68 -21.44 17.95 -18.26
N ALA A 69 -21.29 18.79 -17.24
CA ALA A 69 -20.59 18.41 -16.02
C ALA A 69 -21.25 17.22 -15.31
N TRP A 70 -22.59 17.20 -15.20
CA TRP A 70 -23.32 16.09 -14.61
C TRP A 70 -23.18 14.81 -15.41
N LEU A 71 -23.22 14.86 -16.75
CA LEU A 71 -23.01 13.69 -17.60
C LEU A 71 -21.64 13.05 -17.36
N ILE A 72 -20.59 13.87 -17.25
CA ILE A 72 -19.24 13.39 -16.92
C ILE A 72 -19.22 12.74 -15.54
N ILE A 73 -19.81 13.38 -14.53
CA ILE A 73 -19.87 12.84 -13.17
C ILE A 73 -20.62 11.49 -13.15
N ILE A 74 -21.77 11.40 -13.83
CA ILE A 74 -22.56 10.16 -13.92
C ILE A 74 -21.74 9.06 -14.61
N ALA A 75 -21.07 9.39 -15.71
CA ALA A 75 -20.21 8.44 -16.42
C ALA A 75 -19.06 7.93 -15.55
N CYS A 76 -18.46 8.79 -14.71
CA CYS A 76 -17.38 8.37 -13.80
C CYS A 76 -17.91 7.61 -12.57
N ALA A 77 -19.07 7.99 -12.03
CA ALA A 77 -19.59 7.45 -10.76
C ALA A 77 -20.39 6.16 -10.95
N PHE A 78 -21.23 6.07 -11.98
CA PHE A 78 -22.25 5.02 -12.11
C PHE A 78 -22.05 4.09 -13.30
N ASN A 79 -20.96 4.23 -14.06
CA ASN A 79 -20.51 3.20 -14.99
C ASN A 79 -19.43 2.36 -14.30
N ALA A 80 -19.76 1.11 -13.97
CA ALA A 80 -18.85 0.22 -13.24
C ALA A 80 -17.50 0.03 -13.94
N ALA A 81 -17.50 -0.21 -15.26
CA ALA A 81 -16.27 -0.40 -16.02
C ALA A 81 -15.40 0.86 -16.06
N GLN A 82 -16.02 2.04 -16.15
CA GLN A 82 -15.30 3.31 -16.12
C GLN A 82 -14.76 3.59 -14.72
N TYR A 83 -15.56 3.36 -13.69
CA TYR A 83 -15.14 3.55 -12.31
C TYR A 83 -13.97 2.63 -11.94
N GLN A 84 -14.00 1.36 -12.36
CA GLN A 84 -12.92 0.42 -12.13
C GLN A 84 -11.58 0.92 -12.71
N LYS A 85 -11.60 1.54 -13.91
CA LYS A 85 -10.39 2.17 -14.48
C LYS A 85 -9.87 3.32 -13.62
N ILE A 86 -10.77 4.16 -13.12
CA ILE A 86 -10.40 5.29 -12.24
C ILE A 86 -9.84 4.77 -10.91
N ALA A 87 -10.49 3.77 -10.32
CA ALA A 87 -10.06 3.15 -9.06
C ALA A 87 -8.68 2.48 -9.21
N ASN A 88 -8.45 1.71 -10.27
CA ASN A 88 -7.15 1.09 -10.54
C ASN A 88 -6.06 2.15 -10.72
N MET A 89 -6.32 3.20 -11.50
CA MET A 89 -5.37 4.30 -11.68
C MET A 89 -5.03 4.98 -10.34
N ALA A 90 -6.04 5.24 -9.51
CA ALA A 90 -5.84 5.85 -8.19
C ALA A 90 -5.13 4.90 -7.21
N TYR A 91 -5.32 3.58 -7.36
CA TYR A 91 -4.68 2.56 -6.53
C TYR A 91 -3.19 2.38 -6.86
N GLU A 92 -2.80 2.52 -8.14
CA GLU A 92 -1.41 2.43 -8.63
C GLU A 92 -0.64 3.77 -8.57
N PHE A 93 -1.37 4.87 -8.37
CA PHE A 93 -0.80 6.22 -8.25
C PHE A 93 0.32 6.35 -7.18
N PRO A 94 0.21 5.74 -5.98
CA PRO A 94 1.26 5.81 -4.97
C PRO A 94 2.58 5.20 -5.45
N GLU A 95 2.53 4.04 -6.13
CA GLU A 95 3.72 3.38 -6.66
C GLU A 95 4.37 4.22 -7.76
N TRP A 96 3.57 4.80 -8.65
CA TRP A 96 4.05 5.75 -9.65
C TRP A 96 4.75 6.95 -9.00
N LEU A 97 4.13 7.53 -7.98
CA LEU A 97 4.69 8.67 -7.25
C LEU A 97 6.02 8.30 -6.56
N ALA A 98 6.08 7.16 -5.86
CA ALA A 98 7.31 6.67 -5.24
C ALA A 98 8.43 6.43 -6.26
N SER A 99 8.09 5.85 -7.41
CA SER A 99 9.06 5.51 -8.46
C SER A 99 9.78 6.74 -9.03
N THR A 100 9.14 7.92 -8.96
CA THR A 100 9.72 9.20 -9.38
C THR A 100 10.90 9.61 -8.50
N PHE A 101 10.95 9.15 -7.25
CA PHE A 101 12.03 9.42 -6.29
C PHE A 101 13.02 8.25 -6.16
N ASN A 102 13.05 7.34 -7.14
CA ASN A 102 13.75 6.05 -7.05
C ASN A 102 13.25 5.14 -5.91
N GLY A 103 12.10 5.46 -5.30
CA GLY A 103 11.42 4.58 -4.37
C GLY A 103 10.70 3.49 -5.13
N ARG A 104 11.37 2.36 -5.35
CA ARG A 104 10.71 1.13 -5.79
C ARG A 104 10.80 0.13 -4.66
N PHE A 105 9.64 -0.21 -4.11
CA PHE A 105 9.50 -1.35 -3.22
C PHE A 105 8.93 -2.50 -4.03
N GLU A 106 9.69 -3.56 -4.14
CA GLU A 106 9.18 -4.87 -4.54
C GLU A 106 9.22 -5.76 -3.30
N ALA A 107 8.14 -6.49 -3.03
CA ALA A 107 8.09 -7.38 -1.86
C ALA A 107 9.23 -8.41 -1.85
N SER A 108 9.73 -8.80 -3.02
CA SER A 108 10.93 -9.61 -3.23
C SER A 108 12.22 -9.01 -2.64
N ALA A 109 12.28 -7.69 -2.41
CA ALA A 109 13.42 -7.06 -1.76
C ALA A 109 13.53 -7.49 -0.28
N ILE A 110 12.38 -7.77 0.38
CA ILE A 110 12.38 -8.32 1.74
C ILE A 110 12.89 -9.76 1.72
N ASP A 111 12.44 -10.57 0.76
CA ASP A 111 12.94 -11.94 0.59
C ASP A 111 14.46 -11.94 0.34
N THR A 112 14.96 -11.03 -0.50
CA THR A 112 16.41 -10.89 -0.75
C THR A 112 17.17 -10.51 0.52
N ALA A 113 16.67 -9.55 1.30
CA ALA A 113 17.28 -9.16 2.56
C ALA A 113 17.21 -10.29 3.61
N TRP A 114 16.15 -11.09 3.59
CA TRP A 114 15.99 -12.28 4.41
C TRP A 114 16.98 -13.38 4.05
N ASP A 115 17.24 -13.60 2.76
CA ASP A 115 18.25 -14.55 2.30
C ASP A 115 19.65 -14.15 2.76
N SER A 116 19.97 -12.86 2.77
CA SER A 116 21.22 -12.35 3.36
C SER A 116 21.34 -12.69 4.86
N ILE A 117 20.24 -12.62 5.63
CA ILE A 117 20.20 -13.08 7.03
C ILE A 117 20.45 -14.59 7.12
N MET A 118 19.80 -15.38 6.25
CA MET A 118 19.95 -16.83 6.25
C MET A 118 21.38 -17.26 5.91
N GLN A 119 22.04 -16.59 4.98
CA GLN A 119 23.48 -16.82 4.70
C GLN A 119 24.37 -16.49 5.91
N LEU A 120 24.06 -15.43 6.65
CA LEU A 120 24.76 -15.11 7.90
C LEU A 120 24.57 -16.21 8.95
N ILE A 121 23.35 -16.74 9.07
CA ILE A 121 23.03 -17.84 9.99
C ILE A 121 23.76 -19.12 9.58
N GLU A 122 23.81 -19.46 8.29
CA GLU A 122 24.56 -20.62 7.80
C GLU A 122 26.05 -20.54 8.18
N LYS A 123 26.66 -19.35 8.08
CA LYS A 123 28.04 -19.13 8.55
C LYS A 123 28.17 -19.31 10.07
N LEU A 124 27.21 -18.80 10.85
CA LEU A 124 27.18 -19.01 12.31
C LEU A 124 27.08 -20.50 12.67
N LEU A 125 26.19 -21.23 12.00
CA LEU A 125 26.00 -22.67 12.23
C LEU A 125 27.22 -23.48 11.80
N ALA A 126 27.87 -23.13 10.68
CA ALA A 126 29.12 -23.74 10.25
C ALA A 126 30.23 -23.51 11.30
N LYS A 127 30.34 -22.31 11.86
CA LYS A 127 31.27 -22.03 12.97
C LYS A 127 30.93 -22.85 14.21
N ALA A 128 29.65 -22.96 14.58
CA ALA A 128 29.21 -23.79 15.70
C ALA A 128 29.52 -25.30 15.51
N ALA A 129 29.56 -25.79 14.27
CA ALA A 129 29.92 -27.17 13.95
C ALA A 129 31.40 -27.47 14.18
N THR A 130 32.29 -26.47 14.03
CA THR A 130 33.74 -26.61 14.31
C THR A 130 34.08 -26.67 15.80
N LEU A 131 33.15 -26.28 16.68
CA LEU A 131 33.29 -26.30 18.13
C LEU A 131 32.82 -27.67 18.68
N THR A 132 33.77 -28.59 18.89
CA THR A 132 33.48 -29.98 19.32
C THR A 132 33.93 -30.32 20.74
N GLY A 133 34.78 -29.49 21.38
CA GLY A 133 35.27 -29.74 22.74
C GLY A 133 34.24 -29.45 23.85
N LEU A 134 34.26 -30.22 24.95
CA LEU A 134 33.40 -29.98 26.13
C LEU A 134 33.61 -28.59 26.76
N THR A 135 34.81 -28.03 26.65
CA THR A 135 35.14 -26.66 27.09
C THR A 135 34.58 -25.57 26.17
N GLN A 136 34.21 -25.92 24.94
CA GLN A 136 33.64 -25.04 23.92
C GLN A 136 32.10 -25.16 23.83
N LEU A 137 31.49 -25.97 24.71
CA LEU A 137 30.04 -26.12 24.81
C LEU A 137 29.32 -24.78 25.09
N PRO A 138 29.81 -23.91 26.01
CA PRO A 138 29.19 -22.60 26.24
C PRO A 138 29.20 -21.73 24.99
N ASP A 139 30.32 -21.71 24.26
CA ASP A 139 30.47 -20.96 23.01
C ASP A 139 29.50 -21.42 21.94
N LYS A 140 29.32 -22.74 21.81
CA LYS A 140 28.37 -23.34 20.86
C LYS A 140 26.92 -22.94 21.16
N ILE A 141 26.49 -23.02 22.43
CA ILE A 141 25.16 -22.58 22.86
C ILE A 141 24.97 -21.08 22.57
N MET A 142 26.00 -20.29 22.80
CA MET A 142 25.98 -18.85 22.56
C MET A 142 25.77 -18.50 21.09
N VAL A 143 26.43 -19.22 20.17
CA VAL A 143 26.24 -19.04 18.72
C VAL A 143 24.80 -19.42 18.29
N PHE A 144 24.25 -20.52 18.80
CA PHE A 144 22.86 -20.92 18.51
C PHE A 144 21.87 -19.88 19.03
N MET A 145 22.09 -19.36 20.24
CA MET A 145 21.24 -18.31 20.81
C MET A 145 21.30 -17.02 19.98
N ALA A 146 22.49 -16.60 19.56
CA ALA A 146 22.66 -15.43 18.70
C ALA A 146 21.94 -15.62 17.35
N ALA A 147 22.09 -16.78 16.70
CA ALA A 147 21.37 -17.09 15.46
C ALA A 147 19.84 -17.01 15.65
N GLY A 148 19.31 -17.57 16.74
CA GLY A 148 17.88 -17.49 17.06
C GLY A 148 17.38 -16.06 17.27
N ILE A 149 18.17 -15.23 17.98
CA ILE A 149 17.85 -13.81 18.21
C ILE A 149 17.85 -13.04 16.89
N ILE A 150 18.83 -13.27 16.00
CA ILE A 150 18.92 -12.61 14.69
C ILE A 150 17.70 -12.96 13.83
N ILE A 151 17.29 -14.23 13.78
CA ILE A 151 16.08 -14.65 13.05
C ILE A 151 14.84 -13.95 13.59
N LEU A 152 14.69 -13.94 14.92
CA LEU A 152 13.52 -13.37 15.59
C LEU A 152 13.43 -11.85 15.35
N LEU A 153 14.53 -11.13 15.55
CA LEU A 153 14.58 -9.68 15.35
C LEU A 153 14.40 -9.31 13.88
N GLY A 154 15.04 -10.05 12.95
CA GLY A 154 14.87 -9.84 11.52
C GLY A 154 13.42 -10.06 11.07
N GLY A 155 12.78 -11.13 11.56
CA GLY A 155 11.38 -11.43 11.24
C GLY A 155 10.42 -10.37 11.77
N ILE A 156 10.64 -9.88 13.00
CA ILE A 156 9.86 -8.78 13.58
C ILE A 156 10.06 -7.49 12.78
N PHE A 157 11.30 -7.15 12.46
CA PHE A 157 11.64 -5.94 11.72
C PHE A 157 10.96 -5.90 10.34
N PHE A 158 11.12 -6.96 9.54
CA PHE A 158 10.48 -7.06 8.23
C PHE A 158 8.96 -7.15 8.33
N GLY A 159 8.44 -7.87 9.32
CA GLY A 159 7.00 -7.96 9.57
C GLY A 159 6.37 -6.60 9.87
N ILE A 160 6.99 -5.79 10.73
CA ILE A 160 6.51 -4.44 11.06
C ILE A 160 6.53 -3.54 9.83
N ILE A 161 7.64 -3.53 9.10
CA ILE A 161 7.80 -2.72 7.89
C ILE A 161 6.73 -3.05 6.85
N LEU A 162 6.52 -4.34 6.57
CA LEU A 162 5.51 -4.79 5.63
C LEU A 162 4.09 -4.48 6.13
N ALA A 163 3.82 -4.67 7.42
CA ALA A 163 2.50 -4.42 8.00
C ALA A 163 2.06 -2.96 7.82
N TYR A 164 2.93 -1.98 8.05
CA TYR A 164 2.59 -0.56 7.85
C TYR A 164 2.25 -0.24 6.39
N TYR A 165 3.04 -0.77 5.45
CA TYR A 165 2.77 -0.62 4.02
C TYR A 165 1.43 -1.23 3.62
N LEU A 166 1.18 -2.48 4.04
CA LEU A 166 -0.06 -3.19 3.74
C LEU A 166 -1.28 -2.48 4.32
N VAL A 167 -1.23 -2.04 5.58
CA VAL A 167 -2.34 -1.32 6.21
C VAL A 167 -2.69 -0.04 5.44
N ALA A 168 -1.68 0.73 5.02
CA ALA A 168 -1.92 1.94 4.24
C ALA A 168 -2.52 1.62 2.86
N LYS A 169 -1.98 0.62 2.17
CA LYS A 169 -2.44 0.22 0.83
C LYS A 169 -3.85 -0.39 0.84
N ILE A 170 -4.17 -1.19 1.84
CA ILE A 170 -5.52 -1.72 2.07
C ILE A 170 -6.49 -0.58 2.41
N SER A 171 -6.07 0.39 3.23
CA SER A 171 -6.91 1.55 3.55
C SER A 171 -7.27 2.35 2.30
N LEU A 172 -6.30 2.57 1.40
CA LEU A 172 -6.56 3.20 0.10
C LEU A 172 -7.57 2.39 -0.73
N ALA A 173 -7.41 1.07 -0.83
CA ALA A 173 -8.37 0.21 -1.53
C ALA A 173 -9.80 0.35 -0.96
N MET A 174 -9.95 0.41 0.36
CA MET A 174 -11.25 0.60 1.02
C MET A 174 -11.86 1.99 0.76
N VAL A 175 -11.05 3.04 0.70
CA VAL A 175 -11.51 4.38 0.31
C VAL A 175 -12.00 4.38 -1.14
N LEU A 176 -11.29 3.68 -2.03
CA LEU A 176 -11.67 3.54 -3.43
C LEU A 176 -12.89 2.63 -3.63
N LEU A 177 -13.13 1.62 -2.78
CA LEU A 177 -14.32 0.77 -2.85
C LEU A 177 -15.62 1.60 -2.80
N ILE A 178 -15.68 2.58 -1.91
CA ILE A 178 -16.86 3.42 -1.68
C ILE A 178 -16.89 4.69 -2.54
N GLY A 179 -15.91 4.89 -3.41
CA GLY A 179 -15.80 6.10 -4.21
C GLY A 179 -16.96 6.41 -5.17
N PRO A 180 -17.72 5.44 -5.73
CA PRO A 180 -18.91 5.75 -6.54
C PRO A 180 -19.94 6.61 -5.79
N LEU A 181 -20.08 6.38 -4.48
CA LEU A 181 -20.98 7.15 -3.61
C LEU A 181 -20.49 8.59 -3.47
N PHE A 182 -19.18 8.79 -3.26
CA PHE A 182 -18.61 10.13 -3.16
C PHE A 182 -18.63 10.88 -4.49
N LEU A 183 -18.33 10.22 -5.61
CA LEU A 183 -18.48 10.81 -6.93
C LEU A 183 -19.93 11.16 -7.24
N GLY A 184 -20.89 10.31 -6.87
CA GLY A 184 -22.31 10.61 -6.99
C GLY A 184 -22.72 11.87 -6.22
N MET A 185 -22.16 12.10 -5.03
CA MET A 185 -22.38 13.33 -4.25
C MET A 185 -21.89 14.61 -4.96
N MET A 186 -21.07 14.50 -6.01
CA MET A 186 -20.64 15.65 -6.81
C MET A 186 -21.77 16.25 -7.67
N LEU A 187 -22.82 15.47 -7.93
CA LEU A 187 -23.99 15.93 -8.69
C LEU A 187 -24.70 17.11 -8.02
N PHE A 188 -24.79 17.07 -6.69
CA PHE A 188 -25.48 18.08 -5.91
C PHE A 188 -24.50 19.11 -5.36
N SER A 189 -24.80 20.39 -5.58
CA SER A 189 -23.97 21.50 -5.08
C SER A 189 -23.69 21.41 -3.57
N SER A 190 -24.68 20.98 -2.78
CA SER A 190 -24.57 20.93 -1.32
C SER A 190 -23.66 19.82 -0.79
N THR A 191 -23.47 18.72 -1.54
CA THR A 191 -22.68 17.55 -1.10
C THR A 191 -21.34 17.41 -1.81
N ARG A 192 -21.00 18.30 -2.74
CA ARG A 192 -19.71 18.30 -3.47
C ARG A 192 -18.49 18.29 -2.56
N GLN A 193 -18.57 18.94 -1.40
CA GLN A 193 -17.46 18.98 -0.45
C GLN A 193 -17.03 17.57 0.00
N TYR A 194 -17.97 16.63 0.16
CA TYR A 194 -17.64 15.25 0.53
C TYR A 194 -16.85 14.54 -0.58
N ALA A 195 -17.21 14.76 -1.84
CA ALA A 195 -16.47 14.24 -2.99
C ALA A 195 -15.04 14.81 -3.04
N MET A 196 -14.88 16.11 -2.81
CA MET A 196 -13.57 16.77 -2.76
C MET A 196 -12.72 16.25 -1.59
N ASN A 197 -13.32 16.05 -0.41
CA ASN A 197 -12.65 15.47 0.75
C ASN A 197 -12.22 14.02 0.49
N TRP A 198 -13.02 13.25 -0.24
CA TRP A 198 -12.66 11.89 -0.66
C TRP A 198 -11.45 11.89 -1.62
N ILE A 199 -11.43 12.78 -2.62
CA ILE A 199 -10.26 12.96 -3.49
C ILE A 199 -9.02 13.34 -2.67
N SER A 200 -9.17 14.24 -1.71
CA SER A 200 -8.09 14.61 -0.78
C SER A 200 -7.60 13.40 0.02
N GLN A 201 -8.49 12.53 0.50
CA GLN A 201 -8.08 11.30 1.19
C GLN A 201 -7.28 10.35 0.31
N ILE A 202 -7.68 10.15 -0.95
CA ILE A 202 -6.90 9.36 -1.92
C ILE A 202 -5.49 9.91 -2.04
N PHE A 203 -5.36 11.23 -2.20
CA PHE A 203 -4.05 11.89 -2.31
C PHE A 203 -3.22 11.72 -1.04
N ASN A 204 -3.82 11.91 0.15
CA ASN A 204 -3.14 11.73 1.42
C ASN A 204 -2.59 10.30 1.57
N TYR A 205 -3.42 9.28 1.34
CA TYR A 205 -2.96 7.89 1.35
C TYR A 205 -1.87 7.64 0.31
N SER A 206 -2.01 8.22 -0.88
CA SER A 206 -1.01 8.05 -1.94
C SER A 206 0.35 8.60 -1.55
N VAL A 207 0.40 9.79 -0.97
CA VAL A 207 1.64 10.37 -0.45
C VAL A 207 2.21 9.50 0.68
N THR A 208 1.38 9.07 1.63
CA THR A 208 1.82 8.20 2.75
C THR A 208 2.40 6.88 2.26
N ILE A 209 1.71 6.17 1.36
CA ILE A 209 2.19 4.91 0.78
C ILE A 209 3.48 5.15 -0.01
N SER A 210 3.59 6.28 -0.72
CA SER A 210 4.82 6.63 -1.45
C SER A 210 6.00 6.81 -0.52
N PHE A 211 5.81 7.51 0.60
CA PHE A 211 6.84 7.66 1.62
C PHE A 211 7.24 6.33 2.25
N PHE A 212 6.29 5.46 2.58
CA PHE A 212 6.61 4.11 3.06
C PHE A 212 7.39 3.30 2.03
N THR A 213 7.03 3.40 0.75
CA THR A 213 7.73 2.73 -0.36
C THR A 213 9.19 3.20 -0.46
N ILE A 214 9.42 4.52 -0.42
CA ILE A 214 10.76 5.10 -0.46
C ILE A 214 11.58 4.70 0.78
N LEU A 215 11.01 4.86 1.97
CA LEU A 215 11.67 4.52 3.23
C LEU A 215 12.04 3.04 3.28
N MET A 216 11.14 2.16 2.85
CA MET A 216 11.37 0.73 2.81
C MET A 216 12.49 0.37 1.84
N SER A 217 12.48 0.93 0.62
CA SER A 217 13.56 0.73 -0.35
C SER A 217 14.93 1.15 0.23
N LEU A 218 15.00 2.30 0.91
CA LEU A 218 16.23 2.76 1.57
C LEU A 218 16.65 1.84 2.72
N GLN A 219 15.71 1.44 3.58
CA GLN A 219 15.97 0.54 4.70
C GLN A 219 16.49 -0.81 4.24
N MET A 220 15.89 -1.41 3.20
CA MET A 220 16.33 -2.69 2.65
C MET A 220 17.74 -2.59 2.08
N ASN A 221 18.07 -1.52 1.36
CA ASN A 221 19.42 -1.31 0.84
C ASN A 221 20.46 -1.15 1.96
N ILE A 222 20.16 -0.37 3.00
CA ILE A 222 21.07 -0.20 4.15
C ILE A 222 21.24 -1.53 4.88
N PHE A 223 20.15 -2.25 5.10
CA PHE A 223 20.14 -3.53 5.79
C PHE A 223 20.97 -4.58 5.04
N ASP A 224 20.70 -4.77 3.74
CA ASP A 224 21.42 -5.73 2.90
C ASP A 224 22.92 -5.43 2.83
N ASN A 225 23.30 -4.15 2.66
CA ASN A 225 24.70 -3.73 2.70
C ASN A 225 25.36 -4.00 4.05
N HIS A 226 24.65 -3.75 5.15
CA HIS A 226 25.15 -4.02 6.49
C HIS A 226 25.38 -5.52 6.71
N ILE A 227 24.37 -6.37 6.44
CA ILE A 227 24.50 -7.82 6.60
C ILE A 227 25.61 -8.38 5.70
N LYS A 228 25.69 -7.97 4.44
CA LYS A 228 26.78 -8.40 3.53
C LYS A 228 28.16 -8.01 4.05
N SER A 229 28.31 -6.82 4.63
CA SER A 229 29.57 -6.42 5.25
C SER A 229 29.99 -7.34 6.40
N LEU A 230 29.04 -7.76 7.23
CA LEU A 230 29.28 -8.66 8.37
C LEU A 230 29.59 -10.08 7.89
N VAL A 231 28.97 -10.51 6.79
CA VAL A 231 29.22 -11.80 6.15
C VAL A 231 30.63 -11.86 5.55
N LEU A 232 31.16 -10.76 5.02
CA LEU A 232 32.46 -10.72 4.35
C LEU A 232 33.65 -10.44 5.30
N ASP A 233 33.41 -9.88 6.49
CA ASP A 233 34.47 -9.53 7.43
C ASP A 233 34.91 -10.74 8.30
N ASP A 234 36.01 -11.39 7.91
CA ASP A 234 36.60 -12.53 8.62
C ASP A 234 36.99 -12.22 10.08
N TYR A 235 37.22 -10.96 10.46
CA TYR A 235 37.62 -10.60 11.83
C TYR A 235 36.49 -10.79 12.84
N MET A 236 35.24 -10.64 12.42
CA MET A 236 34.03 -10.82 13.24
C MET A 236 33.84 -12.28 13.69
N TRP A 237 34.47 -13.22 12.97
CA TRP A 237 34.31 -14.65 13.21
C TRP A 237 35.40 -15.25 14.10
N ARG A 238 36.33 -14.44 14.64
CA ARG A 238 37.44 -14.94 15.48
C ARG A 238 37.04 -15.36 16.89
N SER A 239 36.03 -14.73 17.50
CA SER A 239 35.54 -15.10 18.83
C SER A 239 34.00 -15.22 18.87
N PRO A 240 33.42 -16.05 19.75
CA PRO A 240 31.97 -16.14 19.93
C PRO A 240 31.36 -14.85 20.47
N LEU A 241 32.08 -14.07 21.29
CA LEU A 241 31.61 -12.82 21.88
C LEU A 241 31.40 -11.70 20.84
N GLN A 242 32.24 -11.66 19.81
CA GLN A 242 32.11 -10.70 18.70
C GLN A 242 30.85 -10.90 17.86
N ILE A 243 30.21 -12.08 17.95
CA ILE A 243 28.94 -12.37 17.29
C ILE A 243 27.81 -11.49 17.85
N PHE A 244 27.86 -11.12 19.13
CA PHE A 244 26.85 -10.19 19.68
C PHE A 244 27.04 -8.74 19.23
N GLY A 245 28.22 -8.38 18.72
CA GLY A 245 28.45 -7.09 18.05
C GLY A 245 27.75 -6.97 16.69
N ILE A 246 27.16 -8.06 16.18
CA ILE A 246 26.33 -8.09 14.96
C ILE A 246 24.92 -7.59 15.23
N LEU A 247 24.44 -7.67 16.48
CA LEU A 247 23.12 -7.18 16.81
C LEU A 247 23.13 -5.64 16.77
N PRO A 248 22.16 -5.00 16.11
CA PRO A 248 22.04 -3.55 16.19
C PRO A 248 21.78 -3.19 17.66
N VAL A 249 22.70 -2.42 18.25
CA VAL A 249 22.50 -1.74 19.54
C VAL A 249 21.61 -0.53 19.34
#